data_AF-A0A8T7BU36-F1
#
_entry.id   AF-A0A8T7BU36-F1
#
_cell.length_a   1.000
_cell.length_b   1.000
_cell.length_c   1.000
_cell.angle_alpha   90.00
_cell.angle_beta   90.00
_cell.angle_gamma   90.00
#
_symmetry.space_group_name_H-M   'P 1'
#
loop_
_entity.id
_entity.type
_entity.pdbx_description
1 polymer ?
#
loop_
_entity_poly.entity_id
_entity_poly.type
_entity_poly.pdbx_seq_one_letter_code
_entity_poly.pdbx_strand_id
1 'polypeptide(L)'
;MLLPVLSVNAAASDDTRVLVELPEMMQKHMLSNMRDHLVAINEILLYLASEDLDTAADIAEQRLGMSSLKSHGASHMAEFMPEGMRRAGTSMHKAASRFALKAQEGDALVAYNALNEVTSACVACHSGYKIK
;
A
#
# COMPACT_ATOMS: atom_id res chain seq x y z
N MET A 1 -37.38 -20.58 27.58
CA MET A 1 -36.10 -20.20 28.20
C MET A 1 -35.58 -18.98 27.46
N LEU A 2 -35.63 -17.78 28.05
CA LEU A 2 -35.02 -16.58 27.47
C LEU A 2 -33.52 -16.60 27.77
N LEU A 3 -32.70 -16.69 26.73
CA LEU A 3 -31.24 -16.51 26.83
C LEU A 3 -30.95 -14.99 26.92
N PRO A 4 -30.15 -14.54 27.90
CA PRO A 4 -29.73 -13.15 27.96
C PRO A 4 -28.68 -12.90 26.87
N VAL A 5 -28.91 -11.89 26.04
CA VAL A 5 -27.90 -11.37 25.11
C VAL A 5 -26.93 -10.52 25.94
N LEU A 6 -25.74 -11.06 26.19
CA LEU A 6 -24.63 -10.27 26.73
C LEU A 6 -24.12 -9.34 25.62
N SER A 7 -24.53 -8.07 25.68
CA SER A 7 -23.90 -7.01 24.89
C SER A 7 -22.48 -6.79 25.39
N VAL A 8 -21.50 -7.35 24.68
CA VAL A 8 -20.10 -6.99 24.86
C VAL A 8 -19.91 -5.59 24.27
N ASN A 9 -19.88 -4.57 25.13
CA ASN A 9 -19.32 -3.28 24.75
C ASN A 9 -17.82 -3.49 24.54
N ALA A 10 -17.39 -3.70 23.30
CA ALA A 10 -16.00 -3.57 22.93
C ALA A 10 -15.60 -2.11 23.18
N ALA A 11 -14.84 -1.87 24.26
CA ALA A 11 -14.20 -0.59 24.45
C ALA A 11 -13.33 -0.30 23.22
N ALA A 12 -13.55 0.85 22.57
CA ALA A 12 -12.67 1.28 21.50
C ALA A 12 -11.26 1.44 22.09
N SER A 13 -10.33 0.57 21.65
CA SER A 13 -8.93 0.68 22.03
C SER A 13 -8.39 2.03 21.59
N ASP A 14 -7.57 2.65 22.44
CA ASP A 14 -6.80 3.82 22.04
C ASP A 14 -5.98 3.51 20.79
N ASP A 15 -5.89 4.48 19.87
CA ASP A 15 -5.14 4.35 18.63
C ASP A 15 -3.64 4.44 18.91
N THR A 16 -3.01 3.27 19.01
CA THR A 16 -1.58 3.08 19.35
C THR A 16 -0.61 3.42 18.24
N ARG A 17 -1.07 3.87 17.06
CA ARG A 17 -0.20 4.19 15.92
C ARG A 17 0.67 5.40 16.21
N VAL A 18 1.90 5.35 15.71
CA VAL A 18 2.85 6.47 15.77
C VAL A 18 2.33 7.60 14.88
N LEU A 19 2.13 8.78 15.47
CA LEU A 19 1.83 10.00 14.72
C LEU A 19 3.11 10.48 14.03
N VAL A 20 3.05 10.59 12.70
CA VAL A 20 4.14 11.14 11.88
C VAL A 20 3.74 12.54 11.45
N GLU A 21 4.47 13.54 11.95
CA GLU A 21 4.24 14.94 11.64
C GLU A 21 4.98 15.32 10.36
N LEU A 22 4.21 15.66 9.32
CA LEU A 22 4.72 16.12 8.03
C LEU A 22 4.36 17.61 7.86
N PRO A 23 5.21 18.40 7.19
CA PRO A 23 4.79 19.71 6.68
C PRO A 23 3.51 19.60 5.83
N GLU A 24 2.63 20.60 5.88
CA GLU A 24 1.28 20.53 5.29
C GLU A 24 1.29 20.13 3.80
N MET A 25 2.22 20.66 3.01
CA MET A 25 2.36 20.30 1.60
C MET A 25 2.77 18.84 1.40
N MET A 26 3.65 18.34 2.26
CA MET A 26 4.15 16.96 2.23
C MET A 26 3.07 15.96 2.65
N GLN A 27 2.28 16.33 3.66
CA GLN A 27 1.12 15.60 4.10
C GLN A 27 0.09 15.44 2.97
N LYS A 28 -0.28 16.54 2.29
CA LYS A 28 -1.21 16.53 1.15
C LYS A 28 -0.70 15.65 0.01
N HIS A 29 0.59 15.76 -0.33
CA HIS A 29 1.24 14.93 -1.35
C HIS A 29 1.16 13.44 -0.99
N MET A 30 1.52 13.07 0.23
CA MET A 30 1.46 11.70 0.72
C MET A 30 0.03 11.13 0.71
N LEU A 31 -0.95 11.88 1.21
CA LEU A 31 -2.36 11.47 1.19
C LEU A 31 -2.89 11.32 -0.26
N SER A 32 -2.42 12.17 -1.18
CA SER A 32 -2.76 12.05 -2.61
C SER A 32 -2.19 10.76 -3.19
N ASN A 33 -0.90 10.49 -2.97
CA ASN A 33 -0.24 9.28 -3.43
C ASN A 33 -0.93 8.02 -2.87
N MET A 34 -1.26 7.97 -1.58
CA MET A 34 -1.96 6.80 -1.02
C MET A 34 -3.32 6.52 -1.67
N ARG A 35 -4.08 7.56 -2.03
CA ARG A 35 -5.33 7.38 -2.79
C ARG A 35 -5.07 6.90 -4.20
N ASP A 36 -4.06 7.45 -4.86
CA ASP A 36 -3.63 7.01 -6.19
C ASP A 36 -3.16 5.55 -6.18
N HIS A 37 -2.45 5.13 -5.14
CA HIS A 37 -2.00 3.74 -4.99
C HIS A 37 -3.18 2.78 -4.86
N LEU A 38 -4.23 3.16 -4.13
CA LEU A 38 -5.44 2.36 -4.04
C LEU A 38 -6.14 2.23 -5.41
N VAL A 39 -6.16 3.31 -6.19
CA VAL A 39 -6.67 3.27 -7.58
C VAL A 39 -5.83 2.32 -8.43
N ALA A 40 -4.50 2.41 -8.36
CA ALA A 40 -3.61 1.52 -9.10
C ALA A 40 -3.81 0.05 -8.72
N ILE A 41 -3.98 -0.28 -7.43
CA ILE A 41 -4.30 -1.65 -6.99
C ILE A 41 -5.63 -2.14 -7.58
N ASN A 42 -6.66 -1.29 -7.60
CA ASN A 42 -7.94 -1.66 -8.19
C ASN A 42 -7.82 -1.93 -9.70
N GLU A 43 -7.06 -1.10 -10.44
CA GLU A 43 -6.78 -1.32 -11.86
C GLU A 43 -5.96 -2.60 -12.10
N ILE A 44 -4.93 -2.86 -11.29
CA ILE A 44 -4.15 -4.10 -11.37
C ILE A 44 -5.06 -5.33 -11.20
N LEU A 45 -5.96 -5.29 -10.21
CA LEU A 45 -6.93 -6.39 -9.99
C LEU A 45 -7.89 -6.55 -11.17
N LEU A 46 -8.34 -5.45 -11.78
CA LEU A 46 -9.17 -5.48 -12.98
C LEU A 46 -8.45 -6.19 -14.13
N TYR A 47 -7.21 -5.82 -14.42
CA TYR A 47 -6.44 -6.38 -15.53
C TYR A 47 -5.95 -7.81 -15.26
N LEU A 48 -5.66 -8.17 -14.01
CA LEU A 48 -5.46 -9.57 -13.60
C LEU A 48 -6.70 -10.42 -13.89
N ALA A 49 -7.90 -9.91 -13.57
CA ALA A 49 -9.15 -10.63 -13.78
C ALA A 49 -9.51 -10.81 -15.27
N SER A 50 -9.00 -9.95 -16.14
CA SER A 50 -9.15 -10.06 -17.60
C SER A 50 -7.96 -10.73 -18.30
N GLU A 51 -7.00 -11.27 -17.54
CA GLU A 51 -5.75 -11.88 -18.03
C GLU A 51 -4.90 -10.93 -18.91
N ASP A 52 -5.06 -9.62 -18.75
CA ASP A 52 -4.23 -8.59 -19.40
C ASP A 52 -3.03 -8.27 -18.51
N LEU A 53 -2.10 -9.22 -18.45
CA LEU A 53 -0.99 -9.19 -17.50
C LEU A 53 0.05 -8.13 -17.83
N ASP A 54 0.22 -7.78 -19.11
CA ASP A 54 1.13 -6.72 -19.54
C ASP A 54 0.65 -5.35 -19.02
N THR A 55 -0.64 -5.04 -19.16
CA THR A 55 -1.20 -3.79 -18.63
C THR A 55 -1.15 -3.75 -17.10
N ALA A 56 -1.41 -4.88 -16.43
CA ALA A 56 -1.26 -4.98 -14.98
C ALA A 56 0.18 -4.71 -14.54
N ALA A 57 1.18 -5.24 -15.27
CA ALA A 57 2.59 -5.04 -14.99
C ALA A 57 3.00 -3.57 -15.15
N ASP A 58 2.58 -2.93 -16.24
CA ASP A 58 2.89 -1.53 -16.53
C ASP A 58 2.34 -0.59 -15.46
N ILE A 59 1.07 -0.78 -15.07
CA ILE A 59 0.44 0.00 -14.01
C ILE A 59 1.19 -0.18 -12.69
N ALA A 60 1.51 -1.43 -12.34
CA ALA A 60 2.26 -1.72 -11.12
C ALA A 60 3.62 -1.04 -11.11
N GLU A 61 4.43 -1.16 -12.17
CA GLU A 61 5.77 -0.57 -12.19
C GLU A 61 5.73 0.97 -12.22
N GLN A 62 4.88 1.55 -13.06
CA GLN A 62 4.88 2.99 -13.29
C GLN A 62 4.23 3.77 -12.13
N ARG A 63 3.20 3.21 -11.49
CA ARG A 63 2.44 3.92 -10.44
C ARG A 63 2.79 3.46 -9.03
N LEU A 64 3.31 2.26 -8.86
CA LEU A 64 3.65 1.72 -7.54
C LEU A 64 5.10 1.27 -7.44
N GLY A 65 5.75 0.89 -8.55
CA GLY A 65 7.08 0.29 -8.57
C GLY A 65 8.20 1.27 -8.25
N MET A 66 9.43 0.78 -8.31
CA MET A 66 10.63 1.59 -8.06
C MET A 66 10.76 2.77 -9.04
N SER A 67 10.22 2.67 -10.25
CA SER A 67 10.18 3.80 -11.20
C SER A 67 9.37 5.00 -10.68
N SER A 68 8.37 4.76 -9.83
CA SER A 68 7.52 5.80 -9.22
C SER A 68 8.16 6.50 -8.01
N LEU A 69 9.27 5.99 -7.49
CA LEU A 69 9.84 6.44 -6.21
C LEU A 69 10.19 7.94 -6.18
N LYS A 70 10.66 8.46 -7.32
CA LYS A 70 11.01 9.87 -7.48
C LYS A 70 9.78 10.78 -7.49
N SER A 71 8.73 10.44 -8.23
CA SER A 71 7.49 11.23 -8.28
C SER A 71 6.76 11.23 -6.94
N HIS A 72 6.90 10.16 -6.15
CA HIS A 72 6.41 10.11 -4.78
C HIS A 72 7.26 10.91 -3.78
N GLY A 73 8.37 11.52 -4.22
CA GLY A 73 9.20 12.38 -3.37
C GLY A 73 9.89 11.64 -2.23
N ALA A 74 10.18 10.34 -2.40
CA ALA A 74 10.64 9.47 -1.31
C ALA A 74 11.89 10.00 -0.57
N SER A 75 12.82 10.62 -1.28
CA SER A 75 14.03 11.22 -0.68
C SER A 75 13.70 12.35 0.29
N HIS A 76 12.79 13.25 -0.09
CA HIS A 76 12.37 14.38 0.74
C HIS A 76 11.47 13.93 1.89
N MET A 77 10.61 12.95 1.65
CA MET A 77 9.74 12.35 2.66
C MET A 77 10.53 11.66 3.79
N ALA A 78 11.65 11.00 3.44
CA ALA A 78 12.37 10.13 4.36
C ALA A 78 12.85 10.83 5.65
N GLU A 79 13.20 12.11 5.58
CA GLU A 79 13.72 12.88 6.72
C GLU A 79 12.71 13.00 7.87
N PHE A 80 11.41 12.91 7.56
CA PHE A 80 10.33 13.06 8.52
C PHE A 80 9.73 11.71 8.97
N MET A 81 10.17 10.61 8.37
CA MET A 81 9.58 9.30 8.60
C MET A 81 10.43 8.42 9.51
N PRO A 82 9.82 7.77 10.51
CA PRO A 82 10.52 6.76 11.30
C PRO A 82 11.00 5.62 10.40
N GLU A 83 12.08 4.97 10.79
CA GLU A 83 12.74 3.95 9.96
C GLU A 83 11.78 2.84 9.51
N GLY A 84 10.89 2.38 10.40
CA GLY A 84 9.92 1.36 10.05
C GLY A 84 8.94 1.79 8.96
N MET A 85 8.51 3.06 8.95
CA MET A 85 7.64 3.60 7.90
C MET A 85 8.39 3.70 6.56
N ARG A 86 9.65 4.17 6.57
CA ARG A 86 10.50 4.23 5.37
C ARG A 86 10.71 2.85 4.76
N ARG A 87 10.96 1.84 5.60
CA ARG A 87 11.09 0.45 5.16
C ARG A 87 9.79 -0.10 4.59
N ALA A 88 8.64 0.18 5.22
CA ALA A 88 7.34 -0.24 4.72
C ALA A 88 7.05 0.35 3.33
N GLY A 89 7.22 1.67 3.15
CA GLY A 89 7.04 2.33 1.86
C GLY A 89 8.00 1.80 0.79
N THR A 90 9.30 1.68 1.10
CA THR A 90 10.29 1.11 0.17
C THR A 90 9.97 -0.34 -0.19
N SER A 91 9.48 -1.13 0.78
CA SER A 91 9.09 -2.52 0.55
C SER A 91 7.91 -2.62 -0.41
N MET A 92 6.92 -1.74 -0.28
CA MET A 92 5.79 -1.65 -1.21
C MET A 92 6.29 -1.38 -2.63
N HIS A 93 7.16 -0.39 -2.83
CA HIS A 93 7.69 -0.07 -4.17
C HIS A 93 8.46 -1.24 -4.78
N LYS A 94 9.32 -1.91 -4.00
CA LYS A 94 10.03 -3.09 -4.46
C LYS A 94 9.10 -4.26 -4.75
N ALA A 95 8.05 -4.45 -3.96
CA ALA A 95 7.06 -5.50 -4.17
C ALA A 95 6.26 -5.27 -5.46
N ALA A 96 5.90 -4.02 -5.76
CA ALA A 96 5.22 -3.68 -7.00
C ALA A 96 6.09 -3.96 -8.23
N SER A 97 7.39 -3.64 -8.18
CA SER A 97 8.32 -4.02 -9.27
C SER A 97 8.46 -5.54 -9.42
N ARG A 98 8.49 -6.29 -8.31
CA ARG A 98 8.49 -7.76 -8.37
C ARG A 98 7.20 -8.31 -8.97
N PHE A 99 6.06 -7.74 -8.58
CA PHE A 99 4.76 -8.08 -9.16
C PHE A 99 4.78 -7.85 -10.68
N ALA A 100 5.28 -6.70 -11.15
CA ALA A 100 5.33 -6.39 -12.57
C ALA A 100 6.13 -7.44 -13.37
N LEU A 101 7.30 -7.84 -12.85
CA LEU A 101 8.09 -8.91 -13.45
C LEU A 101 7.34 -10.25 -13.46
N LYS A 102 6.60 -10.58 -12.40
CA LYS A 102 5.79 -11.81 -12.33
C LYS A 102 4.59 -11.82 -13.26
N ALA A 103 3.93 -10.67 -13.43
CA ALA A 103 2.85 -10.54 -14.39
C ALA A 103 3.37 -10.75 -15.84
N GLN A 104 4.54 -10.21 -16.17
CA GLN A 104 5.19 -10.42 -17.47
C GLN A 104 5.61 -11.88 -17.75
N GLU A 105 5.71 -12.74 -16.74
CA GLU A 105 5.97 -14.17 -16.93
C GLU A 105 4.73 -14.93 -17.47
N GLY A 106 3.53 -14.32 -17.44
CA GLY A 106 2.33 -14.86 -18.09
C GLY A 106 1.45 -15.76 -17.22
N ASP A 107 1.78 -15.97 -15.95
CA ASP A 107 0.96 -16.77 -15.01
C ASP A 107 0.17 -15.85 -14.06
N ALA A 108 -1.13 -15.74 -14.30
CA ALA A 108 -2.03 -14.87 -13.54
C ALA A 108 -2.11 -15.24 -12.05
N LEU A 109 -2.04 -16.53 -11.69
CA LEU A 109 -2.10 -16.96 -10.29
C LEU A 109 -0.80 -16.62 -9.57
N VAL A 110 0.35 -16.81 -10.22
CA VAL A 110 1.65 -16.39 -9.68
C VAL A 110 1.71 -14.88 -9.51
N ALA A 111 1.22 -14.10 -10.49
CA ALA A 111 1.13 -12.65 -10.39
C ALA A 111 0.20 -12.22 -9.24
N TYR A 112 -0.98 -12.81 -9.14
CA TYR A 112 -1.93 -12.54 -8.05
C TYR A 112 -1.32 -12.82 -6.67
N ASN A 113 -0.59 -13.93 -6.52
CA ASN A 113 0.11 -14.25 -5.28
C ASN A 113 1.17 -13.19 -4.92
N ALA A 114 1.90 -12.65 -5.91
CA ALA A 114 2.88 -11.60 -5.70
C ALA A 114 2.24 -10.27 -5.22
N LEU A 115 0.99 -9.99 -5.59
CA LEU A 115 0.26 -8.78 -5.16
C LEU A 115 0.05 -8.72 -3.63
N ASN A 116 0.04 -9.88 -2.95
CA ASN A 116 -0.02 -9.94 -1.49
C ASN A 116 1.14 -9.20 -0.82
N GLU A 117 2.35 -9.22 -1.40
CA GLU A 117 3.49 -8.49 -0.84
C GLU A 117 3.29 -6.97 -0.88
N VAL A 118 2.63 -6.46 -1.93
CA VAL A 118 2.31 -5.04 -2.09
C VAL A 118 1.31 -4.62 -1.00
N THR A 119 0.20 -5.34 -0.88
CA THR A 119 -0.86 -5.01 0.08
C THR A 119 -0.44 -5.25 1.54
N SER A 120 0.44 -6.23 1.80
CA SER A 120 1.04 -6.45 3.12
C SER A 120 1.85 -5.24 3.60
N ALA A 121 2.53 -4.54 2.69
CA ALA A 121 3.25 -3.31 3.04
C ALA A 121 2.29 -2.16 3.40
N CYS A 122 1.13 -2.06 2.71
CA CYS A 122 0.08 -1.12 3.08
C CYS A 122 -0.45 -1.42 4.48
N VAL A 123 -0.77 -2.69 4.79
CA VAL A 123 -1.23 -3.12 6.12
C VAL A 123 -0.20 -2.80 7.19
N ALA A 124 1.08 -3.10 6.96
CA ALA A 124 2.16 -2.80 7.91
C ALA A 124 2.29 -1.29 8.18
N CYS A 125 2.16 -0.46 7.13
CA CYS A 125 2.20 1.00 7.29
C CYS A 125 0.98 1.51 8.07
N HIS A 126 -0.24 1.11 7.66
CA HIS A 126 -1.49 1.62 8.23
C HIS A 126 -1.77 1.11 9.65
N SER A 127 -1.21 -0.03 10.04
CA SER A 127 -1.29 -0.56 11.41
C SER A 127 -0.26 0.06 12.37
N GLY A 128 0.86 0.57 11.85
CA GLY A 128 1.93 1.16 12.67
C GLY A 128 1.90 2.68 12.75
N TYR A 129 1.41 3.35 11.71
CA TYR A 129 1.59 4.79 11.54
C TYR A 129 0.30 5.50 11.16
N LYS A 130 0.22 6.77 11.54
CA LYS A 130 -0.81 7.70 11.09
C LYS A 130 -0.19 9.04 10.75
N ILE A 131 -0.78 9.68 9.75
CA ILE A 131 -0.47 11.05 9.37
C ILE A 131 -1.73 11.85 9.69
N LYS A 132 -1.59 12.93 10.47
CA LYS A 132 -2.68 13.90 10.67
C LYS A 132 -2.79 14.77 9.45
#